data_AF-A0A0Q4BGD1-F1
#
_entry.id   AF-A0A0Q4BGD1-F1
#
_cell.length_a   1.000
_cell.length_b   1.000
_cell.length_c   1.000
_cell.angle_alpha   90.00
_cell.angle_beta   90.00
_cell.angle_gamma   90.00
#
_symmetry.space_group_name_H-M   'P 1'
#
loop_
_entity.id
_entity.type
_entity.pdbx_description
1 polymer ?
#
loop_
_entity_poly.entity_id
_entity_poly.type
_entity_poly.pdbx_seq_one_letter_code
_entity_poly.pdbx_strand_id
1 'polypeptide(L)' 'MSLLALVATLVIGLILLVVLVKILLFIIIPGIMALVVWFLTHDPFLTGVTFLAVAVLTIIFKR' A
#
# COMPACT_ATOMS: atom_id res chain seq x y z
N MET A 1 23.03 -22.18 -14.25
CA MET A 1 21.78 -21.45 -14.57
C MET A 1 21.89 -20.94 -15.99
N SER A 2 20.90 -21.21 -16.85
CA SER A 2 20.94 -20.70 -18.24
C SER A 2 20.73 -19.19 -18.25
N LEU A 3 21.32 -18.49 -19.22
CA LEU A 3 21.17 -17.04 -19.38
C LEU A 3 19.68 -16.62 -19.42
N LEU A 4 18.85 -17.45 -20.07
CA LEU A 4 17.39 -17.30 -20.12
C LEU A 4 16.72 -17.35 -18.74
N ALA A 5 17.12 -18.29 -17.88
CA ALA A 5 16.57 -18.40 -16.52
C ALA A 5 16.93 -17.18 -15.66
N LEU A 6 18.14 -16.62 -15.84
CA LEU A 6 18.60 -15.44 -15.11
C LEU A 6 17.85 -14.17 -15.55
N VAL A 7 17.58 -14.01 -16.84
CA VAL A 7 16.77 -12.91 -17.35
C VAL A 7 15.32 -13.02 -16.87
N ALA A 8 14.72 -14.22 -16.89
CA ALA A 8 13.34 -14.42 -16.45
C ALA A 8 13.15 -14.09 -14.95
N THR A 9 14.06 -14.52 -14.09
CA THR A 9 13.97 -14.22 -12.64
C THR A 9 14.18 -12.73 -12.35
N LEU A 10 15.08 -12.06 -13.07
CA LEU A 10 15.25 -10.60 -12.96
C LEU A 10 13.99 -9.83 -13.34
N VAL A 11 13.32 -10.22 -14.43
CA VAL A 11 12.08 -9.57 -14.88
C VAL A 11 10.97 -9.75 -13.84
N ILE A 12 10.81 -10.96 -13.30
CA ILE A 12 9.82 -11.22 -12.24
C ILE A 12 10.13 -10.37 -11.00
N GLY A 13 11.39 -10.32 -10.57
CA GLY A 13 11.82 -9.52 -9.43
C GLY A 13 11.51 -8.03 -9.62
N LEU A 14 11.79 -7.48 -10.80
CA LEU A 14 11.45 -6.10 -11.16
C LEU A 14 9.94 -5.84 -11.12
N ILE A 15 9.14 -6.73 -11.68
CA ILE A 15 7.67 -6.60 -11.67
C ILE A 15 7.16 -6.58 -10.23
N LEU A 16 7.62 -7.50 -9.39
CA LEU A 16 7.23 -7.55 -7.98
C LEU A 16 7.63 -6.28 -7.23
N LEU A 17 8.83 -5.75 -7.48
CA LEU A 17 9.30 -4.51 -6.87
C LEU A 17 8.41 -3.32 -7.27
N VAL A 18 8.08 -3.20 -8.56
CA VAL A 18 7.19 -2.14 -9.06
C VAL A 18 5.81 -2.23 -8.42
N VAL A 19 5.24 -3.43 -8.30
CA VAL A 19 3.95 -3.65 -7.64
C VAL A 19 4.03 -3.26 -6.15
N LEU A 20 5.10 -3.64 -5.47
CA LEU A 20 5.31 -3.33 -4.05
C LEU A 20 5.41 -1.83 -3.80
N VAL A 21 6.18 -1.10 -4.61
CA VAL A 21 6.29 0.36 -4.52
C VAL A 21 4.94 1.02 -4.74
N LYS A 22 4.14 0.56 -5.72
CA LYS A 22 2.79 1.08 -5.95
C LYS A 22 1.88 0.88 -4.75
N ILE A 23 1.92 -0.29 -4.12
CA ILE A 23 1.11 -0.58 -2.93
C ILE A 23 1.53 0.31 -1.76
N LEU A 24 2.84 0.49 -1.53
CA LEU A 24 3.35 1.38 -0.51
C LEU A 24 2.87 2.81 -0.70
N LEU A 25 3.00 3.35 -1.92
CA LEU A 25 2.53 4.71 -2.25
C LEU A 25 1.01 4.86 -2.10
N PHE A 26 0.24 3.79 -2.33
CA PHE A 26 -1.21 3.79 -2.11
C PHE A 26 -1.56 3.87 -0.62
N ILE A 27 -0.81 3.20 0.25
CA ILE A 27 -1.04 3.15 1.71
C ILE A 27 -0.73 4.49 2.41
N ILE A 28 0.07 5.37 1.80
CA ILE A 28 0.48 6.64 2.43
C ILE A 28 -0.72 7.47 2.90
N ILE A 29 -1.71 7.71 2.03
CA ILE A 29 -2.85 8.60 2.37
C ILE A 29 -3.72 7.96 3.47
N PRO A 30 -4.20 6.70 3.33
CA PRO A 30 -4.96 6.04 4.39
C PRO A 30 -4.16 5.90 5.69
N GLY A 31 -2.86 5.64 5.60
CA GLY A 31 -1.96 5.50 6.74
C GLY A 31 -1.79 6.80 7.53
N ILE A 32 -1.59 7.93 6.85
CA ILE A 32 -1.51 9.24 7.51
C ILE A 32 -2.84 9.57 8.21
N MET A 33 -3.98 9.35 7.55
CA MET A 33 -5.29 9.62 8.16
C MET A 33 -5.55 8.75 9.39
N ALA A 34 -5.18 7.46 9.32
CA ALA A 34 -5.26 6.57 10.46
C ALA A 34 -4.38 7.04 11.61
N LEU A 35 -3.14 7.46 11.34
CA LEU A 35 -2.24 8.03 12.34
C LEU A 35 -2.81 9.28 13.00
N VAL A 36 -3.44 10.17 12.24
CA VAL A 36 -4.12 11.36 12.77
C VAL A 36 -5.24 10.96 13.72
N VAL A 37 -6.10 10.02 13.32
CA VAL A 37 -7.20 9.56 14.18
C VAL A 37 -6.66 8.89 15.44
N TRP A 38 -5.65 8.03 15.32
CA TRP A 38 -5.01 7.39 16.46
C TRP A 38 -4.46 8.42 17.45
N PHE A 39 -3.77 9.45 16.95
CA PHE A 39 -3.19 10.49 17.80
C PHE A 39 -4.26 11.29 18.56
N LEU A 40 -5.46 11.44 17.98
CA LEU A 40 -6.55 12.18 18.60
C LEU A 40 -7.39 11.33 19.56
N THR A 41 -7.70 10.08 19.19
CA THR A 41 -8.65 9.24 19.94
C THR A 41 -7.97 8.23 20.84
N HIS A 42 -6.72 7.88 20.54
CA HIS A 42 -6.00 6.72 21.12
C HIS A 42 -6.77 5.40 21.00
N ASP A 43 -7.80 5.34 20.13
CA ASP A 43 -8.66 4.18 19.95
C ASP A 43 -8.22 3.38 18.70
N PRO A 44 -7.76 2.13 18.88
CA PRO A 44 -7.30 1.30 17.77
C PRO A 44 -8.43 0.90 16.82
N PHE A 45 -9.68 0.80 17.29
CA PHE A 45 -10.82 0.45 16.45
C PHE A 45 -11.14 1.58 15.47
N LEU A 46 -11.27 2.81 15.98
CA LEU A 46 -11.53 3.99 15.14
C LEU A 46 -10.40 4.25 14.14
N THR A 47 -9.16 3.98 14.55
CA THR A 47 -7.98 4.07 13.69
C THR A 47 -8.08 3.10 12.51
N GLY A 48 -8.41 1.83 12.78
CA GLY A 48 -8.59 0.80 11.75
C GLY A 48 -9.76 1.11 10.81
N VAL A 49 -10.89 1.55 11.36
CA VAL A 49 -12.06 1.96 10.56
C VAL A 49 -11.70 3.13 9.64
N THR A 50 -10.96 4.13 10.14
CA THR A 50 -10.51 5.28 9.34
C THR A 50 -9.56 4.84 8.23
N PHE A 51 -8.58 3.99 8.54
CA PHE A 51 -7.68 3.44 7.54
C PHE A 51 -8.45 2.77 6.40
N LEU A 52 -9.38 1.88 6.73
CA LEU A 52 -10.18 1.14 5.75
C LEU A 52 -11.08 2.06 4.94
N ALA A 53 -11.78 2.99 5.60
CA ALA A 53 -12.65 3.96 4.92
C ALA A 53 -11.84 4.81 3.92
N VAL A 54 -10.72 5.38 4.33
CA VAL A 54 -9.89 6.22 3.47
C VAL A 54 -9.23 5.40 2.37
N ALA A 55 -8.81 4.16 2.63
CA ALA A 55 -8.29 3.26 1.61
C ALA A 55 -9.33 2.97 0.52
N VAL A 56 -10.56 2.62 0.91
CA VAL A 56 -11.67 2.38 -0.03
C VAL A 56 -12.00 3.64 -0.82
N LEU A 57 -12.10 4.80 -0.17
CA LEU A 57 -12.32 6.07 -0.85
C LEU A 57 -11.18 6.40 -1.84
N THR A 58 -9.93 6.15 -1.46
CA THR A 58 -8.78 6.35 -2.35
C THR A 58 -8.87 5.46 -3.59
N ILE A 59 -9.35 4.22 -3.47
CA ILE A 59 -9.57 3.34 -4.64
C ILE A 59 -10.68 3.88 -5.54
N ILE A 60 -11.79 4.34 -4.95
CA ILE A 60 -12.97 4.81 -5.69
C ILE A 60 -12.68 6.12 -6.43
N PHE A 61 -12.04 7.08 -5.76
CA PHE A 61 -11.85 8.43 -6.28
C PHE A 61 -10.58 8.62 -7.10
N LYS A 62 -9.55 7.80 -6.89
CA LYS A 62 -8.26 7.90 -7.61
C LYS A 62 -8.25 7.08 -8.91
N ARG A 63 -9.40 6.97 -9.59
CA ARG A 63 -9.56 6.26 -10.88
C ARG A 63 -8.37 6.50 -11.81
#